data_AF-A0A1C5WR44-F1
#
_entry.id   AF-A0A1C5WR44-F1
#
_cell.length_a   1.000
_cell.length_b   1.000
_cell.length_c   1.000
_cell.angle_alpha   90.00
_cell.angle_beta   90.00
_cell.angle_gamma   90.00
#
_symmetry.space_group_name_H-M   'P 1'
#
loop_
_entity.id
_entity.type
_entity.pdbx_description
1 polymer ?
#
loop_
_entity_poly.entity_id
_entity_poly.type
_entity_poly.pdbx_seq_one_letter_code
_entity_poly.pdbx_strand_id
1 'polypeptide(L)'
;MGRRKLLISLLLLMLVLLSGCRFVKIREEERQPLEYEIVGQDQIPEELATIIRERKTGKMQMTYQRGGEMYLVKGYGQQLSGGYSIQVKELSCSSNGVFFKTRLLGPEDLEKASGVPSCPYIVVKMQNRKDPVEFL
;
A
#
# COMPACT_ATOMS: atom_id res chain seq x y z
N MET A 1 13.00 61.34 9.11
CA MET A 1 13.73 60.23 8.44
C MET A 1 13.68 58.86 9.15
N GLY A 2 13.31 58.76 10.44
CA GLY A 2 13.33 57.48 11.19
C GLY A 2 12.17 56.52 10.90
N ARG A 3 10.93 57.00 10.75
CA ARG A 3 9.74 56.15 10.55
C ARG A 3 9.74 55.36 9.23
N ARG A 4 10.19 55.97 8.13
CA ARG A 4 10.37 55.29 6.84
C ARG A 4 11.44 54.18 6.90
N LYS A 5 12.56 54.43 7.58
CA LYS A 5 13.62 53.43 7.77
C LYS A 5 13.16 52.25 8.63
N LEU A 6 12.33 52.51 9.64
CA LEU A 6 11.75 51.47 10.50
C LEU A 6 10.78 50.57 9.72
N LEU A 7 9.92 51.18 8.89
CA LEU A 7 8.97 50.45 8.04
C LEU A 7 9.70 49.59 6.99
N ILE A 8 10.76 50.13 6.37
CA ILE A 8 11.59 49.38 5.40
C ILE A 8 12.29 48.20 6.08
N SER A 9 12.83 48.40 7.29
CA SER A 9 13.46 47.33 8.08
C SER A 9 12.47 46.22 8.44
N LEU A 10 11.26 46.57 8.87
CA LEU A 10 10.21 45.60 9.21
C LEU A 10 9.73 44.81 7.98
N LEU A 11 9.62 45.48 6.82
CA LEU A 11 9.25 44.84 5.56
C LEU A 11 10.32 43.83 5.10
N LEU A 12 11.61 44.20 5.23
CA LEU A 12 12.74 43.33 4.93
C LEU A 12 12.77 42.10 5.86
N LEU A 13 12.48 42.28 7.16
CA LEU A 13 12.41 41.17 8.11
C LEU A 13 11.28 40.19 7.78
N MET A 14 10.11 40.69 7.37
CA MET A 14 8.97 39.85 6.95
C MET A 14 9.28 39.06 5.67
N LEU A 15 10.02 39.64 4.72
CA LEU A 15 10.47 38.95 3.50
C LEU A 15 11.44 37.80 3.80
N VAL A 16 12.32 37.96 4.80
CA VAL A 16 13.25 36.89 5.24
C VAL A 16 12.48 35.73 5.87
N LEU A 17 11.45 36.01 6.69
CA LEU A 17 10.64 34.99 7.36
C LEU A 17 9.80 34.14 6.38
N LEU A 18 9.51 34.65 5.17
CA LEU A 18 8.73 33.93 4.14
C LEU A 18 9.59 32.98 3.27
N SER A 19 10.92 32.98 3.42
CA SER A 19 11.84 32.16 2.59
C SER A 19 12.05 30.72 3.09
N GLY A 20 11.27 30.27 4.07
CA GLY A 20 11.48 29.00 4.78
C GLY A 20 10.82 27.74 4.22
N CYS A 21 10.11 27.77 3.08
CA CYS A 21 9.52 26.55 2.51
C CYS A 21 10.52 25.85 1.59
N ARG A 22 11.42 25.04 2.18
CA ARG A 22 12.21 24.08 1.40
C ARG A 22 11.25 23.00 0.89
N PHE A 23 10.86 23.08 -0.38
CA PHE A 23 10.26 21.96 -1.09
C PHE A 23 11.32 20.85 -1.14
N VAL A 24 11.31 19.97 -0.14
CA VAL A 24 12.00 18.69 -0.22
C VAL A 24 11.23 17.90 -1.25
N LYS A 25 11.70 17.96 -2.49
CA LYS A 25 11.28 17.04 -3.54
C LYS A 25 11.79 15.68 -3.07
N ILE A 26 10.92 14.94 -2.36
CA ILE A 26 11.18 13.57 -1.96
C ILE A 26 11.44 12.84 -3.28
N ARG A 27 12.72 12.59 -3.59
CA ARG A 27 13.06 11.63 -4.63
C ARG A 27 12.42 10.35 -4.15
N GLU A 28 11.46 9.85 -4.92
CA GLU A 28 10.97 8.50 -4.78
C GLU A 28 12.22 7.62 -4.77
N GLU A 29 12.54 7.08 -3.60
CA GLU A 29 13.76 6.31 -3.40
C GLU A 29 13.76 5.17 -4.40
N GLU A 30 14.90 4.86 -5.01
CA GLU A 30 14.96 3.81 -6.03
C GLU A 30 14.59 2.47 -5.37
N ARG A 31 13.40 1.97 -5.69
CA ARG A 31 12.87 0.74 -5.11
C ARG A 31 13.34 -0.45 -5.94
N GLN A 32 13.94 -1.42 -5.29
CA GLN A 32 14.37 -2.66 -5.93
C GLN A 32 13.22 -3.68 -5.94
N PRO A 33 12.89 -4.30 -7.08
CA PRO A 33 11.84 -5.30 -7.15
C PRO A 33 12.21 -6.54 -6.32
N LEU A 34 11.20 -7.15 -5.72
CA LEU A 34 11.35 -8.40 -4.97
C LEU A 34 10.77 -9.57 -5.75
N GLU A 35 11.42 -10.73 -5.60
CA GLU A 35 10.84 -11.99 -6.04
C GLU A 35 9.72 -12.41 -5.09
N TYR A 36 8.62 -12.88 -5.67
CA TYR A 36 7.47 -13.39 -4.94
C TYR A 36 6.72 -14.43 -5.76
N GLU A 37 5.93 -15.20 -5.05
CA GLU A 37 5.00 -16.18 -5.60
C GLU A 37 3.57 -15.83 -5.17
N ILE A 38 2.60 -15.96 -6.08
CA ILE A 38 1.18 -15.89 -5.72
C ILE A 38 0.77 -17.24 -5.15
N VAL A 39 0.27 -17.26 -3.92
CA VAL A 39 -0.07 -18.49 -3.21
C VAL A 39 -1.49 -18.91 -3.55
N GLY A 40 -1.64 -20.13 -4.05
CA GLY A 40 -2.95 -20.77 -4.24
C GLY A 40 -3.64 -21.05 -2.90
N GLN A 41 -4.97 -21.10 -2.88
CA GLN A 41 -5.74 -21.25 -1.64
C GLN A 41 -5.38 -22.51 -0.84
N ASP A 42 -5.01 -23.58 -1.54
CA ASP A 42 -4.57 -24.89 -1.04
C ASP A 42 -3.16 -24.86 -0.44
N GLN A 43 -2.36 -23.85 -0.78
CA GLN A 43 -0.98 -23.68 -0.32
C GLN A 43 -0.87 -22.66 0.82
N ILE A 44 -1.96 -21.98 1.17
CA ILE A 44 -1.98 -21.05 2.30
C ILE A 44 -1.90 -21.87 3.61
N PRO A 45 -0.99 -21.54 4.55
CA PRO A 45 -0.97 -22.18 5.87
C PRO A 45 -2.35 -22.11 6.55
N GLU A 46 -2.83 -23.22 7.11
CA GLU A 46 -4.20 -23.32 7.64
C GLU A 46 -4.54 -22.24 8.70
N GLU A 47 -3.57 -21.88 9.53
CA GLU A 47 -3.69 -20.79 10.50
C GLU A 47 -3.98 -19.44 9.81
N LEU A 48 -3.23 -19.14 8.74
CA LEU A 48 -3.42 -17.92 7.96
C LEU A 48 -4.74 -17.97 7.18
N ALA A 49 -5.08 -19.12 6.59
CA ALA A 49 -6.34 -19.32 5.88
C ALA A 49 -7.55 -19.07 6.79
N THR A 50 -7.46 -19.49 8.06
CA THR A 50 -8.48 -19.23 9.08
C THR A 50 -8.63 -17.73 9.37
N ILE A 51 -7.51 -17.02 9.61
CA ILE A 51 -7.53 -15.57 9.85
C ILE A 51 -8.14 -14.81 8.66
N ILE A 52 -7.78 -15.21 7.43
CA ILE A 52 -8.35 -14.61 6.21
C ILE A 52 -9.85 -14.85 6.16
N ARG A 53 -10.30 -16.07 6.42
CA ARG A 53 -11.72 -16.45 6.34
C ARG A 53 -12.58 -15.65 7.31
N GLU A 54 -12.09 -15.42 8.52
CA GLU A 54 -12.78 -14.62 9.55
C GLU A 54 -12.90 -13.14 9.17
N ARG A 55 -11.90 -12.59 8.47
CA ARG A 55 -11.82 -11.15 8.16
C ARG A 55 -12.24 -10.81 6.73
N LYS A 56 -12.57 -11.80 5.88
CA LYS A 56 -12.77 -11.66 4.43
C LYS A 56 -13.80 -10.63 3.98
N THR A 57 -14.82 -10.37 4.80
CA THR A 57 -15.88 -9.40 4.48
C THR A 57 -15.37 -7.96 4.58
N GLY A 58 -14.38 -7.70 5.44
CA GLY A 58 -13.72 -6.42 5.58
C GLY A 58 -12.49 -6.29 4.67
N LYS A 59 -11.99 -5.06 4.54
CA LYS A 59 -10.67 -4.81 3.98
C LYS A 59 -9.63 -5.37 4.96
N MET A 60 -8.65 -6.10 4.44
CA MET A 60 -7.56 -6.64 5.26
C MET A 60 -6.21 -6.37 4.61
N GLN A 61 -5.23 -6.04 5.45
CA GLN A 61 -3.83 -5.85 5.11
C GLN A 61 -3.04 -6.42 6.26
N MET A 62 -2.29 -7.50 6.02
CA MET A 62 -1.51 -8.12 7.08
C MET A 62 -0.32 -8.90 6.52
N THR A 63 0.66 -9.11 7.39
CA THR A 63 1.79 -9.98 7.15
C THR A 63 1.69 -11.20 8.07
N TYR A 64 2.19 -12.34 7.62
CA TYR A 64 2.30 -13.56 8.41
C TYR A 64 3.63 -14.22 8.11
N GLN A 65 4.33 -14.71 9.13
CA GLN A 65 5.66 -15.31 8.97
C GLN A 65 5.63 -16.76 9.43
N ARG A 66 6.21 -17.66 8.64
CA ARG A 66 6.33 -19.09 8.98
C ARG A 66 7.52 -19.69 8.26
N GLY A 67 8.36 -20.44 8.98
CA GLY A 67 9.41 -21.27 8.37
C GLY A 67 10.44 -20.52 7.51
N GLY A 68 10.72 -19.24 7.78
CA GLY A 68 11.63 -18.43 6.97
C GLY A 68 10.97 -17.76 5.75
N GLU A 69 9.67 -17.91 5.59
CA GLU A 69 8.86 -17.24 4.59
C GLU A 69 7.99 -16.15 5.23
N MET A 70 7.68 -15.13 4.44
CA MET A 70 6.74 -14.07 4.77
C MET A 70 5.60 -14.06 3.74
N TYR A 71 4.38 -14.02 4.24
CA TYR A 71 3.15 -13.96 3.47
C TYR A 71 2.55 -12.57 3.62
N LEU A 72 2.25 -11.90 2.50
CA LEU A 72 1.55 -10.62 2.49
C LEU A 72 0.12 -10.84 1.98
N VAL A 73 -0.85 -10.40 2.76
CA VAL A 73 -2.27 -10.59 2.46
C VAL A 73 -2.91 -9.23 2.23
N LYS A 74 -3.56 -9.08 1.07
CA LYS A 74 -4.44 -7.94 0.77
C LYS A 74 -5.83 -8.45 0.42
N GLY A 75 -6.83 -8.08 1.20
CA GLY A 75 -8.24 -8.28 0.89
C GLY A 75 -8.96 -6.95 0.71
N TYR A 76 -9.82 -6.87 -0.31
CA TYR A 76 -10.56 -5.65 -0.64
C TYR A 76 -11.95 -5.59 0.03
N GLY A 77 -12.30 -6.59 0.82
CA GLY A 77 -13.62 -6.75 1.43
C GLY A 77 -14.69 -7.11 0.40
N GLN A 78 -15.93 -7.12 0.87
CA GLN A 78 -17.07 -7.52 0.04
C GLN A 78 -17.28 -6.58 -1.16
N GLN A 79 -17.46 -7.17 -2.34
CA GLN A 79 -17.89 -6.53 -3.57
C GLN A 79 -19.33 -6.94 -3.88
N LEU A 80 -20.05 -6.09 -4.62
CA LEU A 80 -21.47 -6.28 -4.93
C LEU A 80 -21.73 -7.48 -5.85
N SER A 81 -20.73 -7.86 -6.64
CA SER A 81 -20.82 -8.94 -7.62
C SER A 81 -19.54 -9.77 -7.68
N GLY A 82 -19.59 -10.86 -8.43
CA GLY A 82 -18.42 -11.65 -8.84
C GLY A 82 -17.64 -11.01 -9.98
N GLY A 83 -16.54 -11.66 -10.41
CA GLY A 83 -15.75 -11.22 -11.55
C GLY A 83 -14.65 -10.20 -11.24
N TYR A 84 -14.42 -9.91 -9.96
CA TYR A 84 -13.28 -9.11 -9.53
C TYR A 84 -12.00 -9.94 -9.51
N SER A 85 -10.89 -9.34 -9.95
CA SER A 85 -9.55 -9.90 -9.86
C SER A 85 -8.58 -8.91 -9.21
N ILE A 86 -7.48 -9.40 -8.64
CA ILE A 86 -6.46 -8.55 -8.02
C ILE A 86 -5.17 -8.70 -8.82
N GLN A 87 -4.60 -7.57 -9.23
CA GLN A 87 -3.32 -7.50 -9.90
C GLN A 87 -2.27 -6.93 -8.95
N VAL A 88 -1.13 -7.62 -8.79
CA VAL A 88 0.05 -7.06 -8.15
C VAL A 88 0.67 -6.03 -9.10
N LYS A 89 0.76 -4.77 -8.66
CA LYS A 89 1.38 -3.69 -9.43
C LYS A 89 2.85 -3.51 -9.06
N GLU A 90 3.17 -3.75 -7.79
CA GLU A 90 4.51 -3.57 -7.25
C GLU A 90 4.68 -4.48 -6.03
N LEU A 91 5.82 -5.18 -6.00
CA LEU A 91 6.39 -5.65 -4.76
C LEU A 91 7.89 -5.33 -4.81
N SER A 92 8.32 -4.41 -3.96
CA SER A 92 9.65 -3.82 -4.02
C SER A 92 10.16 -3.49 -2.62
N CYS A 93 11.45 -3.19 -2.46
CA CYS A 93 12.00 -2.68 -1.22
C CYS A 93 12.90 -1.45 -1.45
N SER A 94 13.00 -0.60 -0.43
CA SER A 94 14.02 0.43 -0.30
C SER A 94 14.57 0.46 1.13
N SER A 95 15.34 1.51 1.48
CA SER A 95 15.80 1.70 2.86
C SER A 95 14.65 1.89 3.87
N ASN A 96 13.47 2.30 3.38
CA ASN A 96 12.30 2.59 4.18
C ASN A 96 11.42 1.36 4.48
N GLY A 97 11.55 0.28 3.71
CA GLY A 97 10.72 -0.91 3.90
C GLY A 97 10.42 -1.68 2.61
N VAL A 98 9.48 -2.61 2.73
CA VAL A 98 8.87 -3.35 1.62
C VAL A 98 7.58 -2.66 1.23
N PHE A 99 7.37 -2.43 -0.07
CA PHE A 99 6.18 -1.79 -0.62
C PHE A 99 5.38 -2.83 -1.39
N PHE A 100 4.13 -3.05 -1.00
CA PHE A 100 3.23 -3.97 -1.66
C PHE A 100 2.02 -3.24 -2.23
N LYS A 101 2.01 -3.06 -3.54
CA LYS A 101 0.95 -2.35 -4.27
C LYS A 101 0.13 -3.33 -5.10
N THR A 102 -1.18 -3.26 -4.92
CA THR A 102 -2.14 -4.09 -5.64
C THR A 102 -3.26 -3.23 -6.20
N ARG A 103 -3.89 -3.71 -7.27
CA ARG A 103 -5.06 -3.07 -7.87
C ARG A 103 -6.18 -4.09 -7.98
N LEU A 104 -7.37 -3.71 -7.51
CA LEU A 104 -8.60 -4.44 -7.77
C LEU A 104 -9.12 -4.07 -9.17
N LEU A 105 -9.32 -5.09 -10.01
CA LEU A 105 -9.90 -4.98 -11.34
C LEU A 105 -11.33 -5.54 -11.25
N GLY A 106 -12.31 -4.73 -11.63
CA GLY A 106 -13.70 -5.15 -11.71
C GLY A 106 -14.01 -5.87 -13.03
N PRO A 107 -15.16 -6.54 -13.12
CA PRO A 107 -15.66 -7.10 -14.38
C PRO A 107 -15.89 -5.98 -15.41
N GLU A 108 -15.74 -6.29 -16.69
CA GLU A 108 -15.96 -5.33 -17.79
C GLU A 108 -17.41 -4.83 -17.87
N ASP A 109 -18.37 -5.68 -17.48
CA ASP A 109 -19.79 -5.41 -17.49
C ASP A 109 -20.40 -5.80 -16.14
N LEU A 110 -20.70 -4.79 -15.33
CA LEU A 110 -21.27 -4.98 -13.99
C LEU A 110 -22.71 -5.54 -14.04
N GLU A 111 -23.45 -5.30 -15.11
CA GLU A 111 -24.83 -5.79 -15.28
C GLU A 111 -24.86 -7.29 -15.62
N LYS A 112 -23.83 -7.77 -16.33
CA LYS A 112 -23.61 -9.21 -16.60
C LYS A 112 -22.84 -9.92 -15.50
N ALA A 113 -22.21 -9.18 -14.60
CA ALA A 113 -21.50 -9.77 -13.47
C ALA A 113 -22.51 -10.52 -12.59
N SER A 114 -22.11 -11.70 -12.12
CA SER A 114 -22.93 -12.49 -11.21
C SER A 114 -23.32 -11.62 -10.00
N GLY A 115 -24.61 -11.46 -9.74
CA GLY A 115 -25.12 -10.70 -8.57
C GLY A 115 -24.79 -11.33 -7.21
N VAL A 116 -23.98 -12.39 -7.20
CA VAL A 116 -23.45 -13.02 -6.00
C VAL A 116 -22.29 -12.17 -5.47
N PRO A 117 -22.35 -11.66 -4.22
CA PRO A 117 -21.26 -10.92 -3.63
C PRO A 117 -19.96 -11.72 -3.58
N SER A 118 -18.83 -11.05 -3.82
CA SER A 118 -17.50 -11.67 -3.75
C SER A 118 -16.62 -11.00 -2.70
N CYS A 119 -15.61 -11.70 -2.18
CA CYS A 119 -14.65 -11.17 -1.21
C CYS A 119 -13.22 -11.42 -1.73
N PRO A 120 -12.75 -10.65 -2.73
CA PRO A 120 -11.46 -10.89 -3.35
C PRO A 120 -10.31 -10.58 -2.38
N TYR A 121 -9.38 -11.52 -2.31
CA TYR A 121 -8.12 -11.38 -1.60
C TYR A 121 -6.97 -12.02 -2.39
N ILE A 122 -5.75 -11.55 -2.14
CA ILE A 122 -4.53 -12.12 -2.69
C ILE A 122 -3.55 -12.38 -1.56
N VAL A 123 -2.84 -13.50 -1.67
CA VAL A 123 -1.72 -13.85 -0.79
C VAL A 123 -0.48 -14.00 -1.67
N VAL A 124 0.56 -13.24 -1.35
CA VAL A 124 1.88 -13.42 -1.96
C VAL A 124 2.86 -13.93 -0.91
N LYS A 125 3.78 -14.78 -1.33
CA LYS A 125 4.83 -15.35 -0.51
C LYS A 125 6.18 -14.85 -1.01
N MET A 126 7.04 -14.48 -0.08
CA MET A 126 8.39 -14.01 -0.33
C MET A 126 9.33 -14.48 0.79
N GLN A 127 10.63 -14.36 0.58
CA GLN A 127 11.61 -14.63 1.62
C GLN A 127 11.38 -13.71 2.82
N ASN A 128 11.53 -14.24 4.04
CA ASN A 128 11.30 -13.45 5.25
C ASN A 128 12.29 -12.28 5.37
N ARG A 129 11.78 -11.14 5.83
CA ARG A 129 12.53 -9.89 6.02
C ARG A 129 12.10 -9.22 7.31
N LYS A 130 12.98 -8.41 7.88
CA LYS A 130 12.70 -7.61 9.08
C LYS A 130 12.14 -6.23 8.76
N ASP A 131 12.29 -5.81 7.51
CA ASP A 131 11.83 -4.52 7.01
C ASP A 131 10.30 -4.40 7.20
N PRO A 132 9.79 -3.22 7.61
CA PRO A 132 8.35 -3.01 7.70
C PRO A 132 7.71 -3.11 6.31
N VAL A 133 6.46 -3.59 6.27
CA VAL A 133 5.69 -3.69 5.03
C VAL A 133 4.66 -2.56 4.97
N GLU A 134 4.73 -1.77 3.91
CA GLU A 134 3.75 -0.76 3.55
C GLU A 134 2.82 -1.30 2.45
N PHE A 135 1.51 -1.30 2.74
CA PHE A 135 0.48 -1.68 1.78
C PHE A 135 -0.04 -0.44 1.06
N LEU A 136 0.34 -0.30 -0.20
CA LEU A 136 -0.06 0.82 -1.07
C LEU A 136 -1.45 0.62 -1.71
#